data_AF-A0A3D3XZ18-F1
#
_entry.id   AF-A0A3D3XZ18-F1
#
_cell.length_a   1.000
_cell.length_b   1.000
_cell.length_c   1.000
_cell.angle_alpha   90.00
_cell.angle_beta   90.00
_cell.angle_gamma   90.00
#
_symmetry.space_group_name_H-M   'P 1'
#
loop_
_entity.id
_entity.type
_entity.pdbx_description
1 polymer ?
#
loop_
_entity_poly.entity_id
_entity_poly.type
_entity_poly.pdbx_seq_one_letter_code
_entity_poly.pdbx_strand_id
1 'polypeptide(L)'
;MNFNHMWLLNQPDVHTLSFGPAKPDEIDANLVAQDYDGTGKQRELFDRVLEQVESAYRTQLGDDFCTVCNQCLPCPENINIPGVLNWRQMHKAFEMTDYAKGRYEKVGSGGAWILGVKGDRCTKCGDCLPRCPERLDIPQLLWHAHQELETGLVSGPAWEHEGDLLKQDLKN
;
A
#
# COMPACT_ATOMS: atom_id res chain seq x y z
N MET A 1 -1.86 6.53 19.67
CA MET A 1 -2.30 6.16 18.30
C MET A 1 -3.60 6.91 18.00
N ASN A 2 -3.61 8.24 18.14
CA ASN A 2 -4.87 8.96 18.37
C ASN A 2 -5.48 9.46 17.06
N PHE A 3 -4.66 9.90 16.11
CA PHE A 3 -5.10 10.48 14.84
C PHE A 3 -6.01 9.54 14.03
N ASN A 4 -5.62 8.27 13.83
CA ASN A 4 -6.41 7.30 13.06
C ASN A 4 -7.77 7.02 13.73
N HIS A 5 -7.81 6.95 15.06
CA HIS A 5 -9.04 6.72 15.80
C HIS A 5 -9.96 7.95 15.72
N MET A 6 -9.40 9.17 15.83
CA MET A 6 -10.13 10.41 15.62
C MET A 6 -10.70 10.48 14.20
N TRP A 7 -9.95 10.05 13.19
CA TRP A 7 -10.44 9.97 11.80
C TRP A 7 -11.60 8.99 11.65
N LEU A 8 -11.47 7.76 12.19
CA LEU A 8 -12.49 6.72 12.09
C LEU A 8 -13.78 7.10 12.84
N LEU A 9 -13.68 7.56 14.09
CA LEU A 9 -14.83 7.90 14.92
C LEU A 9 -15.55 9.18 14.45
N ASN A 10 -14.94 9.95 13.56
CA ASN A 10 -15.57 11.12 12.94
C ASN A 10 -16.29 10.80 11.62
N GLN A 11 -16.39 9.53 11.24
CA GLN A 11 -17.20 9.09 10.10
C GLN A 11 -18.61 8.71 10.59
N PRO A 12 -19.69 9.29 10.03
CA PRO A 12 -21.05 8.99 10.49
C PRO A 12 -21.44 7.52 10.35
N ASP A 13 -20.81 6.80 9.42
CA ASP A 13 -21.06 5.37 9.18
C ASP A 13 -20.30 4.45 10.16
N VAL A 14 -19.34 4.98 10.93
CA VAL A 14 -18.55 4.21 11.89
C VAL A 14 -19.19 4.33 13.28
N HIS A 15 -19.83 3.25 13.71
CA HIS A 15 -20.57 3.19 14.98
C HIS A 15 -19.79 2.53 16.12
N THR A 16 -18.71 1.80 15.81
CA THR A 16 -17.93 1.05 16.78
C THR A 16 -16.49 0.92 16.30
N LEU A 17 -15.53 1.17 17.19
CA LEU A 17 -14.10 0.97 16.94
C LEU A 17 -13.53 0.02 18.01
N SER A 18 -13.10 -1.17 17.59
CA SER A 18 -12.30 -2.06 18.44
C SER A 18 -10.82 -1.73 18.28
N PHE A 19 -10.10 -1.58 19.38
CA PHE A 19 -8.64 -1.39 19.37
C PHE A 19 -7.98 -2.40 20.33
N GLY A 20 -6.74 -2.77 20.03
CA GLY A 20 -5.97 -3.75 20.79
C GLY A 20 -4.77 -3.09 21.48
N PRO A 21 -4.91 -2.56 22.70
CA PRO A 21 -3.78 -2.02 23.44
C PRO A 21 -2.81 -3.16 23.80
N ALA A 22 -1.51 -2.95 23.60
CA ALA A 22 -0.50 -3.94 23.99
C ALA A 22 -0.25 -3.95 25.51
N LYS A 23 -0.56 -2.83 26.18
CA LYS A 23 -0.46 -2.66 27.64
C LYS A 23 -1.57 -1.71 28.16
N PRO A 24 -1.96 -1.79 29.45
CA PRO A 24 -3.05 -0.99 30.00
C PRO A 24 -2.94 0.53 29.77
N ASP A 25 -1.75 1.11 29.92
CA ASP A 25 -1.53 2.55 29.77
C ASP A 25 -1.84 3.09 28.35
N GLU A 26 -1.92 2.22 27.34
CA GLU A 26 -2.28 2.62 25.99
C GLU A 26 -3.79 2.89 25.83
N ILE A 27 -4.62 2.48 26.80
CA ILE A 27 -6.07 2.74 26.80
C ILE A 27 -6.35 4.24 26.87
N ASP A 28 -5.65 4.97 27.75
CA ASP A 28 -5.88 6.40 27.99
C ASP A 28 -5.72 7.23 26.71
N ALA A 29 -4.71 6.90 25.90
CA ALA A 29 -4.49 7.57 24.62
C ALA A 29 -5.66 7.36 23.64
N ASN A 30 -6.34 6.21 23.70
CA ASN A 30 -7.50 5.92 22.86
C ASN A 30 -8.78 6.60 23.35
N LEU A 31 -8.93 6.79 24.67
CA LEU A 31 -10.03 7.57 25.24
C LEU A 31 -9.99 9.03 24.76
N VAL A 32 -8.79 9.62 24.60
CA VAL A 32 -8.65 10.97 24.00
C VAL A 32 -9.25 11.04 22.60
N ALA A 33 -9.15 9.97 21.80
CA ALA A 33 -9.73 9.93 20.47
C ALA A 33 -11.25 9.77 20.49
N GLN A 34 -11.81 9.12 21.51
CA GLN A 34 -13.26 9.02 21.73
C GLN A 34 -13.88 10.38 22.04
N ASP A 35 -13.18 11.20 22.83
CA ASP A 35 -13.66 12.54 23.23
C ASP A 35 -13.49 13.60 22.12
N TYR A 36 -12.98 13.21 20.95
CA TYR A 36 -12.81 14.13 19.83
C TYR A 36 -14.17 14.53 19.23
N ASP A 37 -14.51 15.79 19.41
CA ASP A 37 -15.62 16.44 18.70
C ASP A 37 -15.13 16.93 17.33
N GLY A 38 -15.47 16.18 16.28
CA GLY A 38 -15.15 16.52 14.90
C GLY A 38 -15.90 17.72 14.32
N THR A 39 -16.71 18.40 15.14
CA THR A 39 -17.32 19.70 14.85
C THR A 39 -16.77 20.84 15.72
N GLY A 40 -15.94 20.51 16.72
CA GLY A 40 -15.43 21.46 17.71
C GLY A 40 -14.12 22.13 17.32
N LYS A 41 -13.52 22.88 18.25
CA LYS A 41 -12.30 23.68 18.03
C LYS A 41 -11.08 22.87 17.58
N GLN A 42 -11.06 21.56 17.86
CA GLN A 42 -9.96 20.68 17.48
C GLN A 42 -10.02 20.28 15.99
N ARG A 43 -11.18 20.48 15.33
CA ARG A 43 -11.40 20.11 13.94
C ARG A 43 -10.45 20.81 12.98
N GLU A 44 -10.23 22.11 13.15
CA GLU A 44 -9.32 22.86 12.28
C GLU A 44 -7.88 22.35 12.34
N LEU A 45 -7.41 21.94 13.52
CA LEU A 45 -6.08 21.35 13.65
C LEU A 45 -6.01 19.98 12.99
N PHE A 46 -7.03 19.15 13.21
CA PHE A 46 -7.14 17.84 12.58
C PHE A 46 -7.13 17.94 11.06
N ASP A 47 -7.94 18.83 10.48
CA ASP A 47 -8.01 19.04 9.02
C ASP A 47 -6.66 19.49 8.47
N ARG A 48 -5.95 20.41 9.14
CA ARG A 48 -4.60 20.80 8.72
C ARG A 48 -3.61 19.63 8.72
N VAL A 49 -3.67 18.77 9.73
CA VAL A 49 -2.79 17.58 9.78
C VAL A 49 -3.16 16.59 8.68
N LEU A 50 -4.46 16.37 8.44
CA LEU A 50 -4.93 15.52 7.35
C LEU A 50 -4.47 16.05 5.99
N GLU A 51 -4.65 17.35 5.73
CA GLU A 51 -4.17 18.02 4.52
C GLU A 51 -2.65 17.88 4.34
N GLN A 52 -1.86 17.99 5.42
CA GLN A 52 -0.40 17.78 5.36
C GLN A 52 -0.05 16.35 4.92
N VAL A 53 -0.73 15.35 5.47
CA VAL A 53 -0.53 13.94 5.10
C VAL A 53 -0.92 13.69 3.65
N GLU A 54 -2.08 14.19 3.22
CA GLU A 54 -2.56 14.06 1.84
C GLU A 54 -1.65 14.79 0.85
N SER A 55 -1.20 16.00 1.21
CA SER A 55 -0.27 16.78 0.40
C SER A 55 1.08 16.08 0.26
N ALA A 56 1.60 15.44 1.31
CA ALA A 56 2.86 14.70 1.23
C ALA A 56 2.78 13.57 0.19
N TYR A 57 1.69 12.80 0.19
CA TYR A 57 1.46 11.81 -0.86
C TYR A 57 1.39 12.44 -2.25
N ARG A 58 0.55 13.46 -2.44
CA ARG A 58 0.36 14.10 -3.76
C ARG A 58 1.63 14.73 -4.29
N THR A 59 2.42 15.40 -3.44
CA THR A 59 3.68 16.04 -3.84
C THR A 59 4.74 15.01 -4.23
N GLN A 60 4.85 13.91 -3.50
CA GLN A 60 5.92 12.92 -3.74
C GLN A 60 5.59 11.90 -4.82
N LEU A 61 4.29 11.64 -5.05
CA LEU A 61 3.83 10.60 -5.97
C LEU A 61 3.19 11.14 -7.24
N GLY A 62 2.62 12.36 -7.20
CA GLY A 62 1.94 12.96 -8.34
C GLY A 62 0.86 12.03 -8.93
N ASP A 63 0.94 11.81 -10.24
CA ASP A 63 0.03 10.94 -10.99
C ASP A 63 0.17 9.45 -10.65
N ASP A 64 1.23 9.06 -9.93
CA ASP A 64 1.45 7.68 -9.47
C ASP A 64 0.84 7.39 -8.08
N PHE A 65 0.01 8.28 -7.55
CA PHE A 65 -0.63 8.11 -6.25
C PHE A 65 -1.72 7.04 -6.28
N CYS A 66 -1.59 6.01 -5.43
CA CYS A 66 -2.56 4.92 -5.31
C CYS A 66 -3.39 5.07 -4.04
N THR A 67 -4.71 5.17 -4.19
CA THR A 67 -5.66 5.28 -3.07
C THR A 67 -5.89 3.98 -2.30
N VAL A 68 -5.19 2.88 -2.66
CA VAL A 68 -5.28 1.56 -2.01
C VAL A 68 -6.74 1.04 -1.92
N CYS A 69 -7.54 1.34 -2.93
CA CYS A 69 -8.97 1.02 -2.99
C CYS A 69 -9.30 -0.46 -3.28
N ASN A 70 -8.27 -1.29 -3.52
CA ASN A 70 -8.36 -2.72 -3.86
C ASN A 70 -9.09 -3.09 -5.16
N GLN A 71 -9.53 -2.13 -5.96
CA GLN A 71 -10.27 -2.40 -7.21
C GLN A 71 -9.43 -3.11 -8.29
N CYS A 72 -8.09 -3.00 -8.21
CA CYS A 72 -7.18 -3.70 -9.12
C CYS A 72 -7.18 -5.24 -8.96
N LEU A 73 -7.82 -5.77 -7.92
CA LEU A 73 -7.91 -7.21 -7.66
C LEU A 73 -9.17 -7.84 -8.32
N PRO A 74 -9.19 -9.17 -8.55
CA PRO A 74 -8.06 -10.09 -8.46
C PRO A 74 -7.04 -9.90 -9.60
N CYS A 75 -5.76 -10.12 -9.29
CA CYS A 75 -4.68 -10.24 -10.26
C CYS A 75 -4.50 -11.71 -10.66
N PRO A 76 -4.41 -12.07 -11.96
CA PRO A 76 -4.25 -13.46 -12.39
C PRO A 76 -2.94 -14.09 -11.88
N GLU A 77 -1.89 -13.28 -11.71
CA GLU A 77 -0.60 -13.71 -11.15
C GLU A 77 -0.59 -13.74 -9.61
N ASN A 78 -1.74 -13.51 -8.97
CA ASN A 78 -1.89 -13.47 -7.51
C ASN A 78 -0.97 -12.43 -6.82
N ILE A 79 -0.68 -11.31 -7.49
CA ILE A 79 0.17 -10.25 -6.93
C ILE A 79 -0.62 -9.43 -5.92
N ASN A 80 0.03 -9.10 -4.81
CA ASN A 80 -0.53 -8.18 -3.81
C ASN A 80 -0.41 -6.72 -4.27
N ILE A 81 -1.13 -6.35 -5.33
CA ILE A 81 -1.04 -5.02 -5.94
C ILE A 81 -1.28 -3.91 -4.90
N PRO A 82 -2.34 -3.95 -4.07
CA PRO A 82 -2.58 -2.89 -3.10
C PRO A 82 -1.49 -2.79 -2.04
N GLY A 83 -0.99 -3.93 -1.53
CA GLY A 83 0.08 -3.97 -0.56
C GLY A 83 1.38 -3.40 -1.11
N VAL A 84 1.81 -3.87 -2.28
CA VAL A 84 3.05 -3.41 -2.94
C VAL A 84 3.00 -1.91 -3.23
N LEU A 85 1.89 -1.40 -3.78
CA LEU A 85 1.74 0.03 -4.02
C LEU A 85 1.68 0.82 -2.70
N ASN A 86 1.01 0.33 -1.66
CA ASN A 86 1.00 1.01 -0.36
C ASN A 86 2.42 1.13 0.24
N TRP A 87 3.23 0.07 0.21
CA TRP A 87 4.60 0.14 0.72
C TRP A 87 5.51 1.04 -0.12
N ARG A 88 5.36 1.04 -1.45
CA ARG A 88 6.03 2.02 -2.32
C ARG A 88 5.68 3.44 -1.89
N GLN A 89 4.41 3.71 -1.65
CA GLN A 89 3.95 5.05 -1.26
C GLN A 89 4.51 5.48 0.10
N MET A 90 4.54 4.59 1.09
CA MET A 90 5.15 4.87 2.39
C MET A 90 6.65 5.14 2.28
N HIS A 91 7.36 4.35 1.46
CA HIS A 91 8.78 4.57 1.17
C HIS A 91 9.03 5.95 0.53
N LYS A 92 8.26 6.31 -0.50
CA LYS A 92 8.49 7.55 -1.28
C LYS A 92 7.97 8.81 -0.60
N ALA A 93 6.82 8.74 0.08
CA ALA A 93 6.17 9.92 0.65
C ALA A 93 6.67 10.28 2.06
N PHE A 94 7.12 9.29 2.83
CA PHE A 94 7.45 9.47 4.26
C PHE A 94 8.80 8.87 4.67
N GLU A 95 9.65 8.52 3.70
CA GLU A 95 10.98 7.95 3.96
C GLU A 95 10.95 6.67 4.82
N MET A 96 9.81 5.95 4.84
CA MET A 96 9.62 4.73 5.64
C MET A 96 10.24 3.49 4.98
N THR A 97 11.49 3.61 4.53
CA THR A 97 12.19 2.61 3.71
C THR A 97 12.33 1.27 4.43
N ASP A 98 12.85 1.25 5.66
CA ASP A 98 13.08 0.01 6.40
C ASP A 98 11.78 -0.73 6.68
N TYR A 99 10.72 0.01 7.02
CA TYR A 99 9.40 -0.55 7.19
C TYR A 99 8.88 -1.15 5.88
N ALA A 100 8.92 -0.40 4.78
CA ALA A 100 8.45 -0.86 3.48
C ALA A 100 9.20 -2.11 3.00
N LYS A 101 10.53 -2.14 3.11
CA LYS A 101 11.37 -3.30 2.79
C LYS A 101 11.03 -4.52 3.65
N GLY A 102 10.92 -4.34 4.97
CA GLY A 102 10.58 -5.43 5.89
C GLY A 102 9.18 -6.02 5.67
N ARG A 103 8.24 -5.23 5.11
CA ARG A 103 6.93 -5.74 4.66
C ARG A 103 7.03 -6.45 3.32
N TYR A 104 7.75 -5.87 2.35
CA TYR A 104 7.92 -6.42 1.02
C TYR A 104 8.64 -7.78 1.03
N GLU A 105 9.67 -7.93 1.87
CA GLU A 105 10.42 -9.18 2.04
C GLU A 105 9.52 -10.36 2.40
N LYS A 106 8.47 -10.11 3.20
CA LYS A 106 7.54 -11.13 3.68
C LYS A 106 6.43 -11.46 2.68
N VAL A 107 6.38 -10.81 1.52
CA VAL A 107 5.41 -11.16 0.47
C VAL A 107 5.74 -12.55 -0.08
N GLY A 108 4.74 -13.43 -0.12
CA GLY A 108 4.90 -14.85 -0.49
C GLY A 108 5.32 -15.77 0.66
N SER A 109 5.74 -15.25 1.81
CA SER A 109 6.15 -16.04 2.99
C SER A 109 5.43 -15.67 4.29
N GLY A 110 4.68 -14.57 4.31
CA GLY A 110 3.97 -14.06 5.49
C GLY A 110 2.66 -14.78 5.84
N GLY A 111 2.32 -15.85 5.12
CA GLY A 111 1.10 -16.63 5.33
C GLY A 111 -0.16 -15.77 5.26
N ALA A 112 -1.10 -15.98 6.19
CA ALA A 112 -2.36 -15.24 6.23
C ALA A 112 -2.20 -13.72 6.48
N TRP A 113 -1.02 -13.27 6.95
CA TRP A 113 -0.78 -11.87 7.28
C TRP A 113 -0.35 -11.01 6.09
N ILE A 114 0.21 -11.65 5.04
CA ILE A 114 0.66 -10.99 3.81
C ILE A 114 0.39 -11.96 2.66
N LEU A 115 -0.74 -11.76 2.00
CA LEU A 115 -1.19 -12.57 0.87
C LEU A 115 -0.44 -12.19 -0.41
N GLY A 116 -0.50 -13.10 -1.38
CA GLY A 116 -0.04 -12.90 -2.75
C GLY A 116 1.48 -13.02 -2.93
N VAL A 117 1.92 -12.75 -4.16
CA VAL A 117 3.32 -12.77 -4.58
C VAL A 117 3.85 -11.36 -4.85
N LYS A 118 5.18 -11.27 -4.98
CA LYS A 118 5.92 -10.03 -5.24
C LYS A 118 5.65 -9.49 -6.65
N GLY A 119 5.97 -8.20 -6.84
CA GLY A 119 5.66 -7.45 -8.05
C GLY A 119 6.42 -7.89 -9.31
N ASP A 120 7.59 -8.52 -9.15
CA ASP A 120 8.41 -9.11 -10.24
C ASP A 120 7.67 -10.19 -11.03
N ARG A 121 6.64 -10.80 -10.44
CA ARG A 121 5.81 -11.83 -11.08
C ARG A 121 4.76 -11.30 -12.03
N CYS A 122 4.64 -9.98 -12.16
CA CYS A 122 3.69 -9.42 -13.11
C CYS A 122 4.09 -9.83 -14.53
N THR A 123 3.11 -10.28 -15.31
CA THR A 123 3.23 -10.70 -16.72
C THR A 123 2.81 -9.59 -17.69
N LYS A 124 2.50 -8.40 -17.17
CA LYS A 124 1.96 -7.27 -17.94
C LYS A 124 0.64 -7.59 -18.68
N CYS A 125 -0.16 -8.52 -18.12
CA CYS A 125 -1.46 -8.91 -18.68
C CYS A 125 -2.47 -7.77 -18.84
N GLY A 126 -2.37 -6.71 -18.02
CA GLY A 126 -3.19 -5.50 -18.11
C GLY A 126 -4.55 -5.57 -17.41
N ASP A 127 -4.94 -6.71 -16.82
CA ASP A 127 -6.25 -6.90 -16.15
C ASP A 127 -6.59 -5.88 -15.07
N CYS A 128 -5.57 -5.33 -14.41
CA CYS A 128 -5.73 -4.34 -13.35
C CYS A 128 -6.00 -2.91 -13.88
N LEU A 129 -5.57 -2.59 -15.10
CA LEU A 129 -5.64 -1.24 -15.68
C LEU A 129 -7.08 -0.71 -15.81
N PRO A 130 -8.03 -1.44 -16.43
CA PRO A 130 -9.40 -0.94 -16.57
C PRO A 130 -10.15 -0.83 -15.24
N ARG A 131 -9.64 -1.45 -14.16
CA ARG A 131 -10.26 -1.42 -12.83
C ARG A 131 -9.73 -0.31 -11.94
N CYS A 132 -8.59 0.29 -12.28
CA CYS A 132 -7.95 1.30 -11.46
C CYS A 132 -8.67 2.66 -11.63
N PRO A 133 -9.32 3.21 -10.59
CA PRO A 133 -9.97 4.52 -10.71
C PRO A 133 -8.97 5.65 -10.94
N GLU A 134 -7.75 5.52 -10.42
CA GLU A 134 -6.66 6.49 -10.57
C GLU A 134 -5.92 6.34 -11.92
N ARG A 135 -6.28 5.36 -12.75
CA ARG A 135 -5.67 5.10 -14.09
C ARG A 135 -4.14 4.92 -14.07
N LEU A 136 -3.63 4.30 -13.01
CA LEU A 136 -2.20 4.06 -12.84
C LEU A 136 -1.63 3.08 -13.87
N ASP A 137 -0.36 3.27 -14.23
CA ASP A 137 0.45 2.24 -14.91
C ASP A 137 0.92 1.19 -13.88
N ILE A 138 -0.02 0.37 -13.41
CA ILE A 138 0.22 -0.60 -12.34
C ILE A 138 1.40 -1.54 -12.66
N PRO A 139 1.53 -2.16 -13.84
CA PRO A 139 2.67 -3.03 -14.14
C PRO A 139 4.02 -2.33 -13.93
N GLN A 140 4.16 -1.09 -14.41
CA GLN A 140 5.40 -0.34 -14.27
C GLN A 140 5.67 0.03 -12.81
N LEU A 141 4.63 0.44 -12.07
CA LEU A 141 4.75 0.77 -10.65
C LEU A 141 5.11 -0.45 -9.79
N LEU A 142 4.58 -1.63 -10.09
CA LEU A 142 4.93 -2.88 -9.41
C LEU A 142 6.40 -3.23 -9.61
N TRP A 143 6.91 -3.04 -10.82
CA TRP A 143 8.32 -3.27 -11.12
C TRP A 143 9.25 -2.28 -10.42
N HIS A 144 8.96 -0.98 -10.49
CA HIS A 144 9.73 0.02 -9.76
C HIS A 144 9.70 -0.26 -8.25
N ALA A 145 8.55 -0.62 -7.69
CA ALA A 145 8.45 -1.02 -6.29
C ALA A 145 9.30 -2.25 -5.96
N HIS A 146 9.37 -3.25 -6.85
CA HIS A 146 10.26 -4.39 -6.67
C HIS A 146 11.73 -3.96 -6.64
N GLN A 147 12.16 -3.13 -7.59
CA GLN A 147 13.54 -2.63 -7.65
C GLN A 147 13.94 -1.82 -6.41
N GLU A 148 13.04 -1.01 -5.87
CA GLU A 148 13.29 -0.15 -4.71
C GLU A 148 13.22 -0.90 -3.37
N LEU A 149 12.32 -1.89 -3.25
CA LEU A 149 12.00 -2.55 -1.98
C LEU A 149 12.60 -3.95 -1.79
N GLU A 150 13.02 -4.62 -2.86
CA GLU A 150 13.69 -5.92 -2.76
C GLU A 150 15.05 -5.77 -2.06
N THR A 151 15.36 -6.73 -1.17
CA THR A 151 16.63 -6.78 -0.45
C THR A 151 17.56 -7.86 -1.00
N GLY A 152 17.02 -8.83 -1.75
CA GLY A 152 17.77 -9.85 -2.47
C GLY A 152 18.27 -9.42 -3.85
N LEU A 153 18.66 -10.41 -4.66
CA LEU A 153 19.00 -10.21 -6.07
C LEU A 153 17.74 -9.85 -6.85
N VAL A 154 17.81 -8.73 -7.57
CA VAL A 154 16.75 -8.30 -8.49
C VAL A 154 17.06 -8.86 -9.89
N SER A 155 16.27 -9.85 -10.32
CA SER A 155 16.21 -10.28 -11.72
C SER A 155 15.17 -9.45 -12.48
N GLY A 156 15.28 -9.37 -13.81
CA GLY A 156 14.31 -8.67 -14.66
C GLY A 156 12.85 -9.12 -14.41
N PRO A 157 11.86 -8.29 -14.80
CA PRO A 157 10.46 -8.62 -14.62
C PRO A 157 10.07 -9.84 -15.46
N ALA A 158 9.04 -10.58 -15.04
CA ALA A 158 8.66 -11.82 -15.72
C ALA A 158 8.34 -11.65 -17.22
N TRP A 159 7.81 -10.50 -17.66
CA TRP A 159 7.54 -10.23 -19.08
C TRP A 159 8.80 -10.00 -19.94
N GLU A 160 9.99 -9.85 -19.36
CA GLU A 160 11.25 -9.79 -20.14
C GLU A 160 11.78 -11.19 -20.49
N HIS A 161 11.31 -12.23 -19.79
CA HIS A 161 11.80 -13.61 -19.95
C HIS A 161 10.99 -14.46 -20.94
N GLU A 162 9.85 -13.99 -21.48
CA GLU A 162 9.07 -14.72 -22.49
C GLU A 162 9.88 -15.00 -23.78
N GLY A 163 10.87 -14.17 -24.10
CA GLY A 163 11.78 -14.38 -25.23
C GLY A 163 12.83 -15.48 -25.04
N ASP A 164 13.00 -16.02 -23.83
CA ASP A 164 13.97 -17.09 -23.54
C ASP A 164 13.36 -18.49 -23.61
N LEU A 165 12.05 -18.63 -23.41
CA LEU A 165 11.32 -19.89 -23.63
C LEU A 165 11.32 -20.26 -25.13
N LEU A 166 11.09 -19.29 -26.02
CA LEU A 166 11.18 -19.50 -27.47
C LEU A 166 12.58 -19.95 -27.93
N LYS A 167 13.66 -19.51 -27.27
CA LYS A 167 15.03 -19.93 -27.64
C LYS A 167 15.38 -21.34 -27.17
N GLN A 168 14.73 -21.83 -26.12
CA GLN A 168 14.91 -23.20 -25.64
C GLN A 168 14.06 -24.19 -26.45
N ASP A 169 12.87 -23.78 -26.89
CA ASP A 169 11.97 -24.60 -27.70
C ASP A 169 12.33 -24.66 -29.20
N LEU A 170 13.17 -23.74 -29.69
CA LEU A 170 13.74 -23.76 -31.05
C LEU A 170 15.04 -24.59 -31.18
N LYS A 171 15.45 -25.29 -30.11
CA LYS A 171 16.63 -26.18 -30.11
C LYS A 171 16.31 -27.67 -30.28
N ASN A 172 15.18 -27.99 -30.94
CA ASN A 172 14.88 -29.34 -31.40
C ASN A 172 14.88 -29.40 -32.93
#